data_AF-A0A1T3P5Z9-F1
#
_entry.id   AF-A0A1T3P5Z9-F1
#
_cell.length_a   1.000
_cell.length_b   1.000
_cell.length_c   1.000
_cell.angle_alpha   90.00
_cell.angle_beta   90.00
_cell.angle_gamma   90.00
#
_symmetry.space_group_name_H-M   'P 1'
#
loop_
_entity.id
_entity.type
_entity.pdbx_description
1 polymer ?
#
loop_
_entity_poly.entity_id
_entity_poly.type
_entity_poly.pdbx_seq_one_letter_code
_entity_poly.pdbx_strand_id
1 'polypeptide(L)'
;MYEAAEIPAELIALQRDRDHAAEVVTTFARENPGRLDAELTRQWSAAVRAERNAIHALHAHPMMVLGPNRFKVMRALRAAARLS
;
A
#
# COMPACT_ATOMS: atom_id res chain seq x y z
N MET A 1 6.43 29.03 -6.65
CA MET A 1 7.13 27.75 -6.44
C MET A 1 6.37 27.03 -5.34
N TYR A 2 5.72 25.90 -5.62
CA TYR A 2 5.30 25.04 -4.52
C TYR A 2 6.56 24.36 -4.02
N GLU A 3 7.03 24.78 -2.85
CA GLU A 3 8.00 24.02 -2.05
C GLU A 3 7.64 22.54 -2.14
N ALA A 4 8.66 21.69 -2.26
CA ALA A 4 8.49 20.27 -2.05
C ALA A 4 7.95 20.10 -0.63
N ALA A 5 6.62 20.10 -0.48
CA ALA A 5 5.98 19.75 0.77
C ALA A 5 6.51 18.36 1.08
N GLU A 6 7.39 18.30 2.07
CA GLU A 6 8.05 17.09 2.50
C GLU A 6 6.95 16.07 2.76
N ILE A 7 7.04 14.93 2.07
CA ILE A 7 5.99 13.93 2.19
C ILE A 7 5.99 13.46 3.65
N PRO A 8 4.85 13.53 4.35
CA PRO A 8 4.79 13.15 5.75
C PRO A 8 5.30 11.72 5.94
N ALA A 9 6.11 11.50 6.98
CA ALA A 9 6.65 10.19 7.31
C ALA A 9 5.55 9.13 7.51
N GLU A 10 4.41 9.55 8.06
CA GLU A 10 3.20 8.72 8.19
C GLU A 10 2.67 8.23 6.83
N LEU A 11 2.70 9.09 5.79
CA LEU A 11 2.23 8.74 4.46
C LEU A 11 3.21 7.77 3.78
N ILE A 12 4.51 7.97 4.01
CA ILE A 12 5.57 7.05 3.58
C ILE A 12 5.41 5.67 4.25
N ALA A 13 5.12 5.63 5.55
CA ALA A 13 4.84 4.40 6.27
C ALA A 13 3.61 3.66 5.69
N LEU A 14 2.49 4.37 5.46
CA LEU A 14 1.29 3.79 4.83
C LEU A 14 1.57 3.20 3.44
N GLN A 15 2.42 3.86 2.64
CA GLN A 15 2.83 3.33 1.33
C GLN A 15 3.66 2.05 1.48
N ARG A 16 4.58 2.00 2.46
CA ARG A 16 5.38 0.80 2.74
C ARG A 16 4.52 -0.37 3.21
N ASP A 17 3.57 -0.11 4.12
CA ASP A 17 2.63 -1.13 4.59
C ASP A 17 1.79 -1.69 3.45
N ARG A 18 1.34 -0.83 2.53
CA ARG A 18 0.66 -1.26 1.31
C ARG A 18 1.56 -2.13 0.45
N ASP A 19 2.79 -1.70 0.18
CA ASP A 19 3.71 -2.43 -0.70
C ASP A 19 4.08 -3.80 -0.11
N HIS A 20 4.31 -3.86 1.20
CA HIS A 20 4.51 -5.12 1.93
C HIS A 20 3.29 -6.03 1.85
N ALA A 21 2.08 -5.52 2.07
CA ALA A 21 0.85 -6.32 1.97
C ALA A 21 0.64 -6.86 0.55
N ALA A 22 0.92 -6.06 -0.48
CA ALA A 22 0.85 -6.49 -1.88
C ALA A 22 1.88 -7.58 -2.21
N GLU A 23 3.09 -7.49 -1.63
CA GLU A 23 4.12 -8.52 -1.76
C GLU A 23 3.70 -9.84 -1.10
N VAL A 24 3.11 -9.79 0.10
CA VAL A 24 2.59 -10.97 0.79
C VAL A 24 1.51 -11.67 -0.04
N VAL A 25 0.56 -10.91 -0.58
CA VAL A 25 -0.49 -11.43 -1.49
C VAL A 25 0.16 -12.05 -2.74
N THR A 26 1.06 -11.33 -3.41
CA THR A 26 1.70 -11.84 -4.63
C THR A 26 2.50 -13.12 -4.37
N THR A 27 3.24 -13.16 -3.26
CA THR A 27 4.03 -14.33 -2.83
C THR A 27 3.14 -15.51 -2.51
N PHE A 28 2.07 -15.29 -1.73
CA PHE A 28 1.12 -16.34 -1.39
C PHE A 28 0.49 -16.96 -2.65
N ALA A 29 0.06 -16.13 -3.61
CA ALA A 29 -0.54 -16.60 -4.86
C ALA A 29 0.45 -17.42 -5.70
N ARG A 30 1.72 -17.02 -5.72
CA ARG A 30 2.79 -17.74 -6.43
C ARG A 30 3.12 -19.08 -5.78
N GLU A 31 3.13 -19.15 -4.45
CA GLU A 31 3.47 -20.36 -3.70
C GLU A 31 2.32 -21.36 -3.62
N ASN A 32 1.08 -20.91 -3.83
CA ASN A 32 -0.12 -21.73 -3.65
C ASN A 32 -1.02 -21.74 -4.91
N PRO A 33 -0.52 -22.16 -6.09
CA PRO A 33 -1.32 -22.16 -7.31
C PRO A 33 -2.49 -23.15 -7.21
N GLY A 34 -3.71 -22.69 -7.51
CA GLY A 34 -4.90 -23.55 -7.65
C GLY A 34 -5.39 -24.23 -6.36
N ARG A 35 -4.99 -23.76 -5.17
CA ARG A 35 -5.35 -24.41 -3.90
C ARG A 35 -6.77 -24.08 -3.43
N LEU A 36 -7.44 -25.11 -2.90
CA LEU A 36 -8.83 -25.10 -2.41
C LEU A 36 -8.97 -25.47 -0.92
N ASP A 37 -7.86 -25.59 -0.18
CA ASP A 37 -7.93 -25.88 1.25
C ASP A 37 -8.50 -24.69 2.04
N ALA A 38 -9.30 -25.00 3.07
CA ALA A 38 -10.01 -23.99 3.84
C ALA A 38 -9.07 -23.10 4.67
N GLU A 39 -7.97 -23.65 5.19
CA GLU A 39 -7.00 -22.87 5.97
C GLU A 39 -6.22 -21.91 5.06
N LEU A 40 -5.78 -22.38 3.89
CA LEU A 40 -5.14 -21.51 2.91
C LEU A 40 -6.07 -20.44 2.35
N THR A 41 -7.35 -20.77 2.16
CA THR A 41 -8.36 -19.78 1.76
C THR A 41 -8.55 -18.70 2.84
N ARG A 42 -8.49 -19.07 4.13
CA ARG A 42 -8.52 -18.11 5.24
C ARG A 42 -7.30 -17.19 5.24
N GLN A 43 -6.09 -17.76 5.10
CA GLN A 43 -4.84 -17.00 5.07
C GLN A 43 -4.79 -16.04 3.87
N TRP A 44 -5.19 -16.51 2.68
CA TRP A 44 -5.35 -15.67 1.50
C TRP A 44 -6.32 -14.51 1.75
N SER A 45 -7.49 -14.82 2.30
CA SER A 45 -8.52 -13.80 2.58
C SER A 45 -8.04 -12.77 3.60
N ALA A 46 -7.23 -13.18 4.59
CA ALA A 46 -6.62 -12.29 5.56
C ALA A 46 -5.58 -11.37 4.90
N ALA A 47 -4.70 -11.92 4.06
CA ALA A 47 -3.69 -11.14 3.32
C ALA A 47 -4.35 -10.10 2.39
N VAL A 48 -5.35 -10.52 1.60
CA VAL A 48 -6.11 -9.60 0.72
C VAL A 48 -6.84 -8.53 1.51
N ARG A 49 -7.39 -8.87 2.69
CA ARG A 49 -8.04 -7.88 3.56
C ARG A 49 -7.04 -6.86 4.10
N ALA A 50 -5.85 -7.30 4.53
CA ALA A 50 -4.79 -6.41 4.98
C ALA A 50 -4.34 -5.45 3.88
N GLU A 51 -4.13 -5.96 2.65
CA GLU A 51 -3.79 -5.13 1.49
C GLU A 51 -4.87 -4.07 1.21
N ARG A 52 -6.15 -4.47 1.20
CA ARG A 52 -7.26 -3.54 1.02
C ARG A 52 -7.27 -2.47 2.11
N ASN A 53 -7.11 -2.85 3.37
CA ASN A 53 -7.08 -1.89 4.48
C ASN A 53 -5.93 -0.90 4.33
N ALA A 54 -4.74 -1.34 3.92
CA ALA A 54 -3.60 -0.45 3.67
C ALA A 54 -3.87 0.52 2.53
N ILE A 55 -4.49 0.06 1.43
CA ILE A 55 -4.93 0.93 0.32
C ILE A 55 -5.95 1.97 0.81
N HIS A 56 -6.92 1.55 1.62
CA HIS A 56 -7.94 2.45 2.17
C HIS A 56 -7.32 3.50 3.09
N ALA A 57 -6.44 3.10 4.02
CA ALA A 57 -5.75 4.01 4.92
C ALA A 57 -4.88 5.02 4.15
N LEU A 58 -4.13 4.54 3.16
CA LEU A 58 -3.33 5.40 2.27
C LEU A 58 -4.19 6.43 1.53
N HIS A 59 -5.30 5.99 0.94
CA HIS A 59 -6.18 6.88 0.17
C HIS A 59 -7.05 7.81 1.02
N ALA A 60 -7.30 7.46 2.29
CA ALA A 60 -8.05 8.29 3.22
C ALA A 60 -7.21 9.44 3.81
N HIS A 61 -5.89 9.42 3.66
CA HIS A 61 -5.01 10.43 4.21
C HIS A 61 -5.35 11.84 3.67
N PRO A 62 -5.40 12.90 4.51
CA PRO A 62 -5.79 14.25 4.07
C PRO A 62 -4.99 14.77 2.88
N MET A 63 -3.69 14.50 2.82
CA MET A 63 -2.83 14.89 1.69
C MET A 63 -3.19 14.19 0.37
N MET A 64 -3.83 13.02 0.43
CA MET A 64 -4.29 12.26 -0.74
C MET A 64 -5.67 12.70 -1.23
N VAL A 65 -6.49 13.27 -0.33
CA VAL A 65 -7.86 13.73 -0.60
C VAL A 65 -7.92 15.21 -0.96
N LEU A 66 -7.21 16.05 -0.19
CA LEU A 66 -7.26 17.52 -0.28
C LEU A 66 -6.01 18.12 -0.92
N GLY A 67 -5.01 17.29 -1.23
CA GLY A 67 -3.73 17.75 -1.76
C GLY A 67 -3.79 18.32 -3.18
N PRO A 68 -2.79 19.14 -3.57
CA PRO A 68 -2.82 19.93 -4.80
C PRO A 68 -2.77 19.10 -6.09
N ASN A 69 -2.34 17.84 -6.03
CA ASN A 69 -2.48 16.85 -7.11
C ASN A 69 -2.13 15.43 -6.61
N ARG A 70 -3.12 14.54 -6.48
CA ARG A 70 -2.93 13.14 -6.03
C ARG A 70 -1.88 12.37 -6.83
N PHE A 71 -1.80 12.57 -8.15
CA PHE A 71 -0.81 11.86 -8.98
C PHE A 71 0.62 12.29 -8.68
N LYS A 72 0.84 13.60 -8.44
CA LYS A 72 2.17 14.11 -8.06
C LYS A 72 2.57 13.61 -6.68
N VAL A 73 1.63 13.63 -5.72
CA VAL A 73 1.84 13.08 -4.36
C VAL A 73 2.19 11.60 -4.44
N MET A 74 1.42 10.79 -5.15
CA MET A 74 1.70 9.35 -5.31
C MET A 74 3.04 9.07 -5.98
N ARG A 75 3.43 9.87 -6.98
CA ARG A 75 4.72 9.69 -7.67
C ARG A 75 5.89 9.96 -6.73
N ALA A 76 5.85 11.07 -5.99
CA ALA A 76 6.89 11.41 -5.04
C ALA A 76 6.90 10.44 -3.83
N LEU A 77 5.71 9.98 -3.40
CA LEU A 77 5.56 9.03 -2.30
C LEU A 77 6.21 7.68 -2.61
N ARG A 78 5.98 7.14 -3.82
CA ARG A 78 6.61 5.89 -4.27
C ARG A 78 8.13 6.00 -4.37
N ALA A 79 8.65 7.18 -4.73
CA ALA A 79 10.09 7.41 -4.76
C ALA A 79 10.65 7.43 -3.33
N ALA A 80 10.00 8.15 -2.41
CA ALA A 80 10.39 8.24 -1.01
C ALA A 80 10.38 6.88 -0.30
N ALA A 81 9.34 6.07 -0.50
CA ALA A 81 9.21 4.75 0.12
C ALA A 81 10.33 3.76 -0.29
N ARG A 82 11.02 3.99 -1.42
CA ARG A 82 12.11 3.15 -1.95
C ARG A 82 13.51 3.59 -1.54
N LEU A 83 13.67 4.83 -1.08
CA LEU A 83 14.98 5.47 -0.87
C LEU A 83 15.50 5.38 0.58
N SER A 84 14.77 4.73 1.48
CA SER A 84 15.14 4.60 2.90
C SER A 84 15.00 3.17 3.39
#